data_AF-A0A0F9HZ34-F1
#
_entry.id   AF-A0A0F9HZ34-F1
#
_cell.length_a   1.000
_cell.length_b   1.000
_cell.length_c   1.000
_cell.angle_alpha   90.00
_cell.angle_beta   90.00
_cell.angle_gamma   90.00
#
_symmetry.space_group_name_H-M   'P 1'
#
loop_
_entity.id
_entity.type
_entity.pdbx_description
1 polymer ?
#
loop_
_entity_poly.entity_id
_entity_poly.type
_entity_poly.pdbx_seq_one_letter_code
_entity_poly.pdbx_strand_id
1 'polypeptide(L)'
;MPKIILAIIVSTILFGCSKSEVDKASSVVESKPSASVEPQPSASFSTINGVKTKNIPGFEGVIAERYDKSKEWWAEEHRPKKDAPNVIIFLLDDVGFAQVGSFGGLIKTPNIDKLADNGLRYNNFHTTALCSPSRASLMAGRYPHSIGLGSHALTAMGFPGYNAIMPDSAKSVANYLQEEGYINYALGKWDHTPLYEVSQVGPFDRWPSGEGFQHAYTFMAADVHQFVPVMWNDHTPEPYHKSEHLDKDLADRAIEWITGHKSIKKDLPFMMLWASGSMHSPHHAPDSHINKYAGKFDMGWDKAREQILENQIKLGIAPENTILSERIESNICFVVGANSAILFCPPRGPK
;
A
#
# COMPACT_ATOMS: atom_id res chain seq x y z
N MET A 1 -22.17 9.36 -8.31
CA MET A 1 -21.11 9.04 -7.33
C MET A 1 -20.27 7.92 -7.92
N PRO A 2 -18.94 8.07 -8.00
CA PRO A 2 -18.07 7.01 -8.49
C PRO A 2 -18.22 5.76 -7.61
N LYS A 3 -18.21 4.58 -8.22
CA LYS A 3 -18.26 3.29 -7.49
C LYS A 3 -17.03 3.17 -6.60
N ILE A 4 -17.12 2.41 -5.51
CA ILE A 4 -15.94 2.09 -4.67
C ILE A 4 -15.59 0.64 -4.94
N ILE A 5 -14.37 0.39 -5.40
CA ILE A 5 -13.76 -0.93 -5.39
C ILE A 5 -12.97 -1.03 -4.10
N LEU A 6 -13.30 -2.05 -3.32
CA LEU A 6 -12.69 -2.32 -2.03
C LEU A 6 -12.04 -3.69 -2.08
N ALA A 7 -10.72 -3.72 -1.86
CA ALA A 7 -9.97 -4.97 -1.74
C ALA A 7 -9.36 -5.04 -0.34
N ILE A 8 -9.67 -6.10 0.40
CA ILE A 8 -8.94 -6.48 1.61
C ILE A 8 -7.98 -7.60 1.20
N ILE A 9 -6.69 -7.32 1.27
CA ILE A 9 -5.65 -8.28 0.96
C ILE A 9 -5.14 -8.85 2.28
N VAL A 10 -5.50 -10.11 2.51
CA VAL A 10 -4.92 -10.96 3.57
C VAL A 10 -3.85 -11.81 2.91
N SER A 11 -2.59 -11.63 3.33
CA SER A 11 -1.45 -12.36 2.81
C SER A 11 -1.61 -13.86 3.10
N THR A 12 -1.33 -14.76 2.15
CA THR A 12 -1.29 -16.23 2.32
C THR A 12 -0.48 -16.86 1.17
N ILE A 13 0.20 -18.01 1.37
CA ILE A 13 0.86 -18.79 0.31
C ILE A 13 0.46 -20.26 0.38
N LEU A 14 0.18 -20.89 -0.77
CA LEU A 14 0.33 -22.33 -1.01
C LEU A 14 1.38 -22.52 -2.13
N PHE A 15 2.33 -23.43 -1.91
CA PHE A 15 3.45 -23.67 -2.82
C PHE A 15 3.02 -24.32 -4.14
N GLY A 16 3.43 -23.70 -5.25
CA GLY A 16 3.41 -24.29 -6.59
C GLY A 16 4.55 -23.73 -7.44
N CYS A 17 5.65 -24.48 -7.58
CA CYS A 17 6.83 -24.07 -8.34
C CYS A 17 6.67 -24.42 -9.83
N SER A 18 6.90 -23.45 -10.73
CA SER A 18 7.36 -23.73 -12.09
C SER A 18 8.26 -22.60 -12.58
N LYS A 19 9.43 -22.96 -13.12
CA LYS A 19 10.50 -22.07 -13.60
C LYS A 19 10.23 -21.61 -15.04
N SER A 20 10.58 -20.37 -15.37
CA SER A 20 11.02 -20.02 -16.73
C SER A 20 11.99 -18.82 -16.75
N GLU A 21 12.74 -18.76 -17.85
CA GLU A 21 14.02 -18.09 -18.08
C GLU A 21 13.98 -16.55 -18.18
N VAL A 22 15.16 -15.95 -17.97
CA VAL A 22 15.42 -14.50 -18.06
C VAL A 22 16.36 -14.26 -19.24
N ASP A 23 15.93 -13.44 -20.20
CA ASP A 23 16.77 -12.90 -21.27
C ASP A 23 17.23 -11.47 -20.99
N LYS A 24 18.47 -11.19 -21.38
CA LYS A 24 19.18 -9.91 -21.28
C LYS A 24 18.80 -8.96 -22.41
N ALA A 25 18.68 -7.66 -22.11
CA ALA A 25 19.19 -6.61 -22.99
C ALA A 25 19.41 -5.30 -22.23
N SER A 26 20.58 -4.70 -22.48
CA SER A 26 21.09 -3.45 -21.95
C SER A 26 21.19 -2.42 -23.08
N SER A 27 20.85 -1.15 -22.82
CA SER A 27 21.46 -0.01 -23.51
C SER A 27 21.32 1.26 -22.68
N VAL A 28 22.47 1.88 -22.41
CA VAL A 28 22.64 3.18 -21.76
C VAL A 28 22.30 4.28 -22.77
N VAL A 29 21.47 5.24 -22.39
CA VAL A 29 21.25 6.48 -23.14
C VAL A 29 21.98 7.60 -22.41
N GLU A 30 22.96 8.21 -23.08
CA GLU A 30 23.70 9.38 -22.61
C GLU A 30 22.77 10.60 -22.47
N SER A 31 22.88 11.29 -21.33
CA SER A 31 22.20 12.55 -21.07
C SER A 31 22.90 13.70 -21.79
N LYS A 32 22.11 14.50 -22.54
CA LYS A 32 22.58 15.74 -23.15
C LYS A 32 22.68 16.88 -22.11
N PRO A 33 23.62 17.83 -22.25
CA PRO A 33 23.80 18.92 -21.30
C PRO A 33 22.68 19.97 -21.40
N SER A 34 22.46 20.68 -20.29
CA SER A 34 21.48 21.74 -20.09
C SER A 34 21.60 22.87 -21.11
N ALA A 35 20.46 23.28 -21.67
CA ALA A 35 20.35 24.43 -22.54
C ALA A 35 20.72 25.74 -21.81
N SER A 36 21.54 26.54 -22.49
CA SER A 36 21.82 27.94 -22.18
C SER A 36 20.54 28.78 -22.19
N VAL A 37 20.41 29.70 -21.23
CA VAL A 37 19.32 30.68 -21.16
C VAL A 37 19.43 31.64 -22.35
N GLU A 38 18.56 31.45 -23.35
CA GLU A 38 18.36 32.41 -24.42
C GLU A 38 17.71 33.72 -23.90
N PRO A 39 17.96 34.87 -24.55
CA PRO A 39 17.28 36.11 -24.23
C PRO A 39 15.78 35.94 -24.46
N GLN A 40 14.96 36.45 -23.52
CA GLN A 40 13.49 36.42 -23.64
C GLN A 40 13.05 36.94 -25.02
N PRO A 41 12.30 36.14 -25.82
CA PRO A 41 11.85 36.57 -27.12
C PRO A 41 10.94 37.79 -26.96
N SER A 42 11.11 38.78 -27.83
CA SER A 42 10.20 39.93 -27.96
C SER A 42 8.75 39.43 -27.95
N ALA A 43 7.88 40.03 -27.13
CA ALA A 43 6.49 39.61 -26.99
C ALA A 43 5.82 39.52 -28.38
N SER A 44 5.46 38.30 -28.79
CA SER A 44 4.75 38.09 -30.05
C SER A 44 3.25 38.34 -29.83
N PHE A 45 2.61 38.97 -30.81
CA PHE A 45 1.20 39.32 -30.77
C PHE A 45 0.48 38.65 -31.94
N SER A 46 -0.75 38.18 -31.71
CA SER A 46 -1.68 37.72 -32.73
C SER A 46 -2.95 38.56 -32.71
N THR A 47 -3.79 38.42 -33.74
CA THR A 47 -5.13 39.02 -33.73
C THR A 47 -6.16 37.91 -33.65
N ILE A 48 -6.95 37.89 -32.57
CA ILE A 48 -8.03 36.93 -32.36
C ILE A 48 -9.34 37.72 -32.33
N ASN A 49 -10.25 37.46 -33.27
CA ASN A 49 -11.53 38.17 -33.40
C ASN A 49 -11.41 39.71 -33.42
N GLY A 50 -10.36 40.24 -34.06
CA GLY A 50 -10.10 41.68 -34.17
C GLY A 50 -9.42 42.31 -32.94
N VAL A 51 -9.09 41.52 -31.92
CA VAL A 51 -8.37 41.97 -30.72
C VAL A 51 -6.90 41.60 -30.82
N LYS A 52 -6.02 42.58 -30.59
CA LYS A 52 -4.57 42.35 -30.47
C LYS A 52 -4.29 41.60 -29.18
N THR A 53 -3.88 40.34 -29.31
CA THR A 53 -3.65 39.40 -28.22
C THR A 53 -2.16 39.17 -28.03
N LYS A 54 -1.66 39.27 -26.80
CA LYS A 54 -0.31 38.78 -26.47
C LYS A 54 -0.30 37.25 -26.55
N ASN A 55 0.58 36.67 -27.36
CA ASN A 55 0.72 35.23 -27.44
C ASN A 55 1.49 34.73 -26.22
N ILE A 56 0.85 33.86 -25.45
CA ILE A 56 1.49 33.11 -24.37
C ILE A 56 1.39 31.63 -24.74
N PRO A 57 2.52 30.91 -24.89
CA PRO A 57 2.50 29.49 -25.19
C PRO A 57 1.60 28.73 -24.21
N GLY A 58 0.68 27.92 -24.73
CA GLY A 58 -0.24 27.11 -23.92
C GLY A 58 -1.44 27.86 -23.35
N PHE A 59 -1.70 29.11 -23.74
CA PHE A 59 -2.94 29.84 -23.40
C PHE A 59 -3.77 30.09 -24.66
N GLU A 60 -4.99 29.57 -24.71
CA GLU A 60 -5.88 29.71 -25.88
C GLU A 60 -6.97 30.78 -25.70
N GLY A 61 -6.85 31.61 -24.66
CA GLY A 61 -7.74 32.73 -24.45
C GLY A 61 -7.33 33.98 -25.24
N VAL A 62 -7.89 35.12 -24.84
CA VAL A 62 -7.61 36.43 -25.44
C VAL A 62 -7.06 37.37 -24.36
N ILE A 63 -5.89 37.96 -24.61
CA ILE A 63 -5.25 38.95 -23.73
C ILE A 63 -5.28 40.30 -24.45
N ALA A 64 -6.33 41.07 -24.23
CA ALA A 64 -6.49 42.40 -24.78
C ALA A 64 -5.79 43.46 -23.92
N GLU A 65 -5.74 44.71 -24.41
CA GLU A 65 -5.25 45.86 -23.64
C GLU A 65 -6.13 46.19 -22.41
N ARG A 66 -7.40 45.77 -22.43
CA ARG A 66 -8.36 45.97 -21.35
C ARG A 66 -9.01 44.65 -20.96
N TYR A 67 -9.20 44.43 -19.66
CA TYR A 67 -9.79 43.20 -19.13
C TYR A 67 -11.18 42.89 -19.72
N ASP A 68 -12.03 43.90 -19.95
CA ASP A 68 -13.36 43.71 -20.54
C ASP A 68 -13.36 43.19 -21.98
N LYS A 69 -12.20 43.23 -22.65
CA LYS A 69 -11.97 42.71 -24.00
C LYS A 69 -11.14 41.43 -24.02
N SER A 70 -10.64 41.01 -22.85
CA SER A 70 -9.95 39.74 -22.68
C SER A 70 -10.96 38.61 -22.53
N LYS A 71 -10.55 37.41 -22.92
CA LYS A 71 -11.30 36.17 -22.70
C LYS A 71 -10.41 35.23 -21.91
N GLU A 72 -10.85 34.90 -20.71
CA GLU A 72 -10.19 33.87 -19.92
C GLU A 72 -10.26 32.52 -20.65
N TRP A 73 -9.20 31.75 -20.46
CA TRP A 73 -9.15 30.36 -20.88
C TRP A 73 -8.44 29.60 -19.77
N TRP A 74 -9.02 28.46 -19.43
CA TRP A 74 -8.51 27.55 -18.43
C TRP A 74 -8.24 26.24 -19.16
N ALA A 75 -7.02 25.70 -19.02
CA ALA A 75 -6.71 24.40 -19.59
C ALA A 75 -7.69 23.35 -19.05
N GLU A 76 -8.11 22.43 -19.92
CA GLU A 76 -8.95 21.32 -19.49
C GLU A 76 -8.18 20.47 -18.47
N GLU A 77 -8.78 20.21 -17.32
CA GLU A 77 -8.18 19.34 -16.31
C GLU A 77 -8.23 17.90 -16.82
N HIS A 78 -7.07 17.26 -16.94
CA HIS A 78 -7.01 15.83 -17.23
C HIS A 78 -7.67 15.06 -16.10
N ARG A 79 -8.75 14.33 -16.42
CA ARG A 79 -9.55 13.59 -15.45
C ARG A 79 -9.77 12.15 -15.89
N PRO A 80 -9.89 11.22 -14.93
CA PRO A 80 -10.31 9.86 -15.21
C PRO A 80 -11.67 9.82 -15.90
N LYS A 81 -11.97 8.69 -16.55
CA LYS A 81 -13.30 8.44 -17.14
C LYS A 81 -14.40 8.66 -16.09
N LYS A 82 -15.57 9.15 -16.55
CA LYS A 82 -16.68 9.57 -15.67
C LYS A 82 -17.19 8.48 -14.74
N ASP A 83 -17.03 7.21 -15.12
CA ASP A 83 -17.45 6.03 -14.36
C ASP A 83 -16.31 5.35 -13.58
N ALA A 84 -15.11 5.93 -13.60
CA ALA A 84 -13.94 5.43 -12.91
C ALA A 84 -14.19 5.33 -11.39
N PRO A 85 -13.89 4.19 -10.75
CA PRO A 85 -14.18 3.98 -9.34
C PRO A 85 -13.11 4.60 -8.44
N ASN A 86 -13.47 4.92 -7.20
CA ASN A 86 -12.45 5.03 -6.16
C ASN A 86 -11.94 3.62 -5.82
N VAL A 87 -10.66 3.50 -5.53
CA VAL A 87 -10.01 2.22 -5.20
C VAL A 87 -9.46 2.32 -3.80
N ILE A 88 -9.83 1.40 -2.91
CA ILE A 88 -9.22 1.31 -1.59
C ILE A 88 -8.65 -0.09 -1.40
N ILE A 89 -7.36 -0.16 -1.11
CA ILE A 89 -6.62 -1.38 -0.80
C ILE A 89 -6.33 -1.37 0.70
N PHE A 90 -7.00 -2.24 1.45
CA PHE A 90 -6.66 -2.54 2.83
C PHE A 90 -5.63 -3.68 2.83
N LEU A 91 -4.41 -3.37 3.26
CA LEU A 91 -3.33 -4.33 3.37
C LEU A 91 -3.05 -4.61 4.85
N LEU A 92 -3.31 -5.84 5.27
CA LEU A 92 -3.05 -6.28 6.64
C LEU A 92 -1.70 -6.98 6.71
N ASP A 93 -0.96 -6.71 7.79
CA ASP A 93 0.38 -7.24 8.02
C ASP A 93 0.32 -8.43 8.98
N ASP A 94 0.97 -9.55 8.65
CA ASP A 94 1.03 -10.77 9.48
C ASP A 94 -0.31 -11.41 9.86
N VAL A 95 -1.37 -11.12 9.10
CA VAL A 95 -2.67 -11.76 9.31
C VAL A 95 -2.70 -13.13 8.65
N GLY A 96 -2.81 -14.16 9.48
CA GLY A 96 -2.93 -15.54 9.05
C GLY A 96 -4.28 -15.85 8.40
N PHE A 97 -4.28 -16.80 7.46
CA PHE A 97 -5.45 -17.19 6.66
C PHE A 97 -6.73 -17.40 7.49
N ALA A 98 -6.62 -18.07 8.63
CA ALA A 98 -7.74 -18.39 9.51
C ALA A 98 -7.84 -17.51 10.76
N GLN A 99 -7.36 -16.27 10.70
CA GLN A 99 -7.57 -15.28 11.77
C GLN A 99 -8.83 -14.44 11.55
N VAL A 100 -9.34 -14.35 10.33
CA VAL A 100 -10.56 -13.62 9.97
C VAL A 100 -11.78 -14.56 9.99
N GLY A 101 -12.90 -14.10 10.55
CA GLY A 101 -14.13 -14.88 10.67
C GLY A 101 -14.65 -15.41 9.35
N SER A 102 -14.60 -14.61 8.29
CA SER A 102 -14.97 -15.00 6.92
C SER A 102 -14.15 -16.16 6.33
N PHE A 103 -13.04 -16.54 6.97
CA PHE A 103 -12.16 -17.66 6.64
C PHE A 103 -12.11 -18.76 7.73
N GLY A 104 -13.10 -18.78 8.63
CA GLY A 104 -13.25 -19.76 9.70
C GLY A 104 -12.55 -19.40 11.01
N GLY A 105 -11.97 -18.21 11.10
CA GLY A 105 -11.26 -17.74 12.29
C GLY A 105 -12.15 -17.53 13.51
N LEU A 106 -11.54 -17.60 14.69
CA LEU A 106 -12.23 -17.47 15.99
C LEU A 106 -12.34 -16.01 16.48
N ILE A 107 -11.55 -15.11 15.88
CA ILE A 107 -11.57 -13.68 16.19
C ILE A 107 -12.78 -13.05 15.51
N LYS A 108 -13.53 -12.22 16.24
CA LYS A 108 -14.71 -11.53 15.70
C LYS A 108 -14.29 -10.35 14.83
N THR A 109 -14.50 -10.46 13.52
CA THR A 109 -14.16 -9.44 12.51
C THR A 109 -15.39 -8.93 11.74
N PRO A 110 -16.47 -8.49 12.43
CA PRO A 110 -17.79 -8.30 11.81
C PRO A 110 -17.82 -7.32 10.63
N ASN A 111 -16.96 -6.30 10.63
CA ASN A 111 -16.88 -5.35 9.51
C ASN A 111 -16.22 -5.99 8.27
N ILE A 112 -15.17 -6.79 8.45
CA ILE A 112 -14.51 -7.53 7.37
C ILE A 112 -15.45 -8.64 6.87
N ASP A 113 -16.09 -9.35 7.79
CA ASP A 113 -17.04 -10.42 7.46
C ASP A 113 -18.21 -9.87 6.63
N LYS A 114 -18.77 -8.71 7.02
CA LYS A 114 -19.81 -8.03 6.25
C LYS A 114 -19.35 -7.66 4.84
N LEU A 115 -18.10 -7.21 4.67
CA LEU A 115 -17.55 -6.90 3.35
C LEU A 115 -17.40 -8.17 2.51
N ALA A 116 -16.93 -9.26 3.12
CA ALA A 116 -16.75 -10.54 2.47
C ALA A 116 -18.10 -11.17 2.04
N ASP A 117 -19.15 -11.00 2.85
CA ASP A 117 -20.52 -11.45 2.55
C ASP A 117 -21.17 -10.67 1.39
N ASN A 118 -20.76 -9.41 1.19
CA ASN A 118 -21.25 -8.55 0.11
C ASN A 118 -20.27 -8.45 -1.07
N GLY A 119 -19.25 -9.31 -1.11
CA GLY A 119 -18.16 -9.23 -2.07
C GLY A 119 -17.71 -10.59 -2.59
N LEU A 120 -16.48 -10.63 -3.10
CA LEU A 120 -15.82 -11.86 -3.52
C LEU A 120 -14.80 -12.28 -2.47
N ARG A 121 -14.74 -13.59 -2.20
CA ARG A 121 -13.72 -14.21 -1.37
C ARG A 121 -12.86 -15.10 -2.23
N TYR A 122 -11.54 -14.99 -2.05
CA TYR A 122 -10.57 -15.86 -2.71
C TYR A 122 -9.92 -16.75 -1.66
N ASN A 123 -10.13 -18.07 -1.75
CA ASN A 123 -9.46 -19.06 -0.92
C ASN A 123 -8.18 -19.63 -1.56
N ASN A 124 -7.81 -19.11 -2.73
CA ASN A 124 -6.58 -19.42 -3.46
C ASN A 124 -5.91 -18.11 -3.93
N PHE A 125 -5.49 -17.29 -2.97
CA PHE A 125 -4.80 -16.02 -3.20
C PHE A 125 -3.39 -16.10 -2.62
N HIS A 126 -2.39 -15.62 -3.38
CA HIS A 126 -0.98 -15.77 -3.04
C HIS A 126 -0.26 -14.43 -2.94
N THR A 127 0.57 -14.31 -1.91
CA THR A 127 1.55 -13.24 -1.71
C THR A 127 2.96 -13.80 -1.76
N THR A 128 3.97 -12.96 -1.53
CA THR A 128 5.34 -13.45 -1.31
C THR A 128 5.51 -13.77 0.18
N ALA A 129 6.63 -14.38 0.57
CA ALA A 129 6.85 -14.81 1.95
C ALA A 129 7.24 -13.67 2.91
N LEU A 130 7.48 -12.46 2.42
CA LEU A 130 7.95 -11.31 3.19
C LEU A 130 7.17 -10.04 2.86
N CYS A 131 7.21 -9.07 3.78
CA CYS A 131 6.56 -7.77 3.69
C CYS A 131 7.01 -6.94 2.46
N SER A 132 8.29 -6.52 2.39
CA SER A 132 8.77 -5.66 1.29
C SER A 132 8.53 -6.27 -0.10
N PRO A 133 8.86 -7.56 -0.35
CA PRO A 133 8.63 -8.17 -1.65
C PRO A 133 7.14 -8.24 -2.01
N SER A 134 6.25 -8.49 -1.05
CA SER A 134 4.80 -8.50 -1.28
C SER A 134 4.27 -7.10 -1.64
N ARG A 135 4.71 -6.07 -0.93
CA ARG A 135 4.30 -4.68 -1.13
C ARG A 135 4.76 -4.16 -2.50
N ALA A 136 6.03 -4.39 -2.84
CA ALA A 136 6.56 -4.02 -4.15
C ALA A 136 5.87 -4.79 -5.29
N SER A 137 5.60 -6.09 -5.11
CA SER A 137 4.89 -6.89 -6.11
C SER A 137 3.44 -6.42 -6.30
N LEU A 138 2.77 -6.01 -5.22
CA LEU A 138 1.42 -5.46 -5.26
C LEU A 138 1.37 -4.14 -6.05
N MET A 139 2.35 -3.26 -5.83
CA MET A 139 2.43 -1.98 -6.53
C MET A 139 2.84 -2.16 -8.00
N ALA A 140 3.90 -2.93 -8.28
CA ALA A 140 4.46 -3.04 -9.62
C ALA A 140 3.79 -4.12 -10.51
N GLY A 141 3.01 -5.05 -9.92
CA GLY A 141 2.43 -6.17 -10.64
C GLY A 141 3.46 -7.16 -11.19
N ARG A 142 4.63 -7.27 -10.53
CA ARG A 142 5.79 -8.04 -11.02
C ARG A 142 6.39 -8.93 -9.94
N TYR A 143 7.08 -9.99 -10.38
CA TYR A 143 7.78 -10.90 -9.48
C TYR A 143 8.91 -10.16 -8.74
N PRO A 144 9.04 -10.29 -7.41
CA PRO A 144 9.88 -9.41 -6.59
C PRO A 144 11.37 -9.46 -6.96
N HIS A 145 11.89 -10.65 -7.29
CA HIS A 145 13.30 -10.80 -7.70
C HIS A 145 13.60 -10.09 -9.03
N SER A 146 12.61 -9.89 -9.89
CA SER A 146 12.78 -9.18 -11.17
C SER A 146 12.83 -7.66 -11.02
N ILE A 147 12.47 -7.13 -9.83
CA ILE A 147 12.34 -5.71 -9.55
C ILE A 147 13.22 -5.26 -8.37
N GLY A 148 14.27 -6.01 -8.04
CA GLY A 148 15.21 -5.61 -6.99
C GLY A 148 14.78 -5.94 -5.56
N LEU A 149 13.58 -6.49 -5.34
CA LEU A 149 12.97 -6.73 -4.02
C LEU A 149 12.86 -8.23 -3.70
N GLY A 150 13.84 -9.05 -4.06
CA GLY A 150 13.89 -10.48 -3.73
C GLY A 150 14.09 -10.81 -2.25
N SER A 151 14.33 -9.80 -1.41
CA SER A 151 14.41 -9.86 0.05
C SER A 151 13.82 -8.58 0.65
N HIS A 152 13.78 -8.50 1.97
CA HIS A 152 13.36 -7.31 2.70
C HIS A 152 14.25 -6.10 2.36
N ALA A 153 13.64 -4.92 2.14
CA ALA A 153 14.36 -3.69 1.80
C ALA A 153 15.37 -3.23 2.88
N LEU A 154 15.17 -3.64 4.13
CA LEU A 154 16.06 -3.39 5.26
C LEU A 154 17.39 -4.16 5.13
N THR A 155 17.36 -5.29 4.43
CA THR A 155 18.54 -6.13 4.17
C THR A 155 18.99 -6.03 2.71
N ALA A 156 18.74 -4.87 2.07
CA ALA A 156 19.15 -4.62 0.70
C ALA A 156 20.64 -4.92 0.49
N MET A 157 20.93 -5.69 -0.57
CA MET A 157 22.28 -6.09 -0.95
C MET A 157 22.57 -5.55 -2.35
N GLY A 158 23.81 -5.12 -2.63
CA GLY A 158 24.20 -4.59 -3.95
C GLY A 158 24.09 -5.57 -5.14
N PHE A 159 23.48 -6.74 -4.96
CA PHE A 159 23.24 -7.71 -6.01
C PHE A 159 21.96 -7.39 -6.79
N PRO A 160 21.95 -7.59 -8.13
CA PRO A 160 20.73 -7.51 -8.93
C PRO A 160 19.62 -8.39 -8.35
N GLY A 161 18.41 -7.82 -8.27
CA GLY A 161 17.24 -8.51 -7.71
C GLY A 161 17.12 -8.44 -6.18
N TYR A 162 18.09 -7.89 -5.45
CA TYR A 162 18.09 -7.80 -3.98
C TYR A 162 18.49 -6.43 -3.43
N ASN A 163 18.72 -5.44 -4.30
CA ASN A 163 19.23 -4.12 -3.95
C ASN A 163 18.18 -3.12 -3.48
N ALA A 164 16.90 -3.54 -3.43
CA ALA A 164 15.75 -2.71 -3.13
C ALA A 164 15.60 -1.48 -4.06
N ILE A 165 16.15 -1.57 -5.27
CA ILE A 165 16.04 -0.55 -6.31
C ILE A 165 15.17 -1.12 -7.42
N MET A 166 13.94 -0.62 -7.51
CA MET A 166 13.03 -0.96 -8.59
C MET A 166 13.48 -0.32 -9.90
N PRO A 167 13.49 -1.05 -11.03
CA PRO A 167 13.79 -0.46 -12.33
C PRO A 167 12.62 0.41 -12.82
N ASP A 168 12.88 1.38 -13.70
CA ASP A 168 11.83 2.24 -14.30
C ASP A 168 10.72 1.46 -15.01
N SER A 169 11.02 0.24 -15.47
CA SER A 169 10.01 -0.65 -16.07
C SER A 169 9.00 -1.18 -15.05
N ALA A 170 9.28 -1.08 -13.76
CA ALA A 170 8.46 -1.56 -12.64
C ALA A 170 7.83 -0.41 -11.84
N LYS A 171 7.34 0.63 -12.56
CA LYS A 171 6.52 1.68 -11.96
C LYS A 171 5.33 1.11 -11.20
N SER A 172 5.00 1.74 -10.09
CA SER A 172 3.82 1.43 -9.30
C SER A 172 2.54 1.68 -10.11
N VAL A 173 1.50 0.88 -9.86
CA VAL A 173 0.14 1.11 -10.34
C VAL A 173 -0.35 2.51 -10.02
N ALA A 174 0.10 3.10 -8.91
CA ALA A 174 -0.25 4.47 -8.54
C ALA A 174 0.35 5.51 -9.51
N ASN A 175 1.55 5.30 -10.06
CA ASN A 175 2.08 6.20 -11.11
C ASN A 175 1.14 6.23 -12.34
N TYR A 176 0.66 5.07 -12.79
CA TYR A 176 -0.27 5.00 -13.92
C TYR A 176 -1.62 5.63 -13.61
N LEU A 177 -2.15 5.42 -12.40
CA LEU A 177 -3.39 6.07 -11.96
C LEU A 177 -3.24 7.59 -11.87
N GLN A 178 -2.09 8.08 -11.40
CA GLN A 178 -1.77 9.50 -11.38
C GLN A 178 -1.73 10.09 -12.79
N GLU A 179 -1.11 9.41 -13.75
CA GLU A 179 -1.08 9.83 -15.16
C GLU A 179 -2.50 9.93 -15.75
N GLU A 180 -3.42 9.06 -15.35
CA GLU A 180 -4.85 9.09 -15.73
C GLU A 180 -5.68 10.11 -14.91
N GLY A 181 -5.07 10.87 -14.00
CA GLY A 181 -5.71 11.93 -13.23
C GLY A 181 -6.31 11.53 -11.88
N TYR A 182 -6.00 10.34 -11.35
CA TYR A 182 -6.35 9.99 -9.96
C TYR A 182 -5.52 10.79 -8.95
N ILE A 183 -6.10 10.99 -7.76
CA ILE A 183 -5.34 11.36 -6.57
C ILE A 183 -5.13 10.11 -5.72
N ASN A 184 -3.88 9.85 -5.35
CA ASN A 184 -3.48 8.64 -4.64
C ASN A 184 -2.99 8.99 -3.24
N TYR A 185 -3.44 8.21 -2.26
CA TYR A 185 -3.14 8.36 -0.84
C TYR A 185 -2.48 7.09 -0.29
N ALA A 186 -1.39 7.23 0.46
CA ALA A 186 -0.76 6.13 1.19
C ALA A 186 -0.86 6.35 2.70
N LEU A 187 -1.31 5.33 3.43
CA LEU A 187 -1.46 5.36 4.88
C LEU A 187 -0.81 4.13 5.51
N GLY A 188 -0.02 4.35 6.56
CA GLY A 188 0.56 3.31 7.40
C GLY A 188 1.86 2.69 6.87
N LYS A 189 1.97 1.36 6.82
CA LYS A 189 3.26 0.70 6.51
C LYS A 189 3.67 0.84 5.05
N TRP A 190 4.82 1.44 4.78
CA TRP A 190 5.41 1.51 3.42
C TRP A 190 6.38 0.36 3.15
N ASP A 191 7.48 0.28 3.91
CA ASP A 191 8.37 -0.89 4.03
C ASP A 191 8.91 -1.53 2.74
N HIS A 192 9.13 -0.74 1.69
CA HIS A 192 9.92 -1.17 0.53
C HIS A 192 10.88 -0.10 -0.01
N THR A 193 11.14 0.93 0.80
CA THR A 193 12.25 1.86 0.61
C THR A 193 13.50 1.31 1.31
N PRO A 194 14.69 1.35 0.68
CA PRO A 194 15.93 1.05 1.40
C PRO A 194 16.11 1.98 2.60
N LEU A 195 16.34 1.44 3.81
CA LEU A 195 16.36 2.26 5.04
C LEU A 195 17.39 3.39 5.02
N TYR A 196 18.51 3.21 4.32
CA TYR A 196 19.54 4.26 4.21
C TYR A 196 19.08 5.49 3.42
N GLU A 197 17.94 5.41 2.73
CA GLU A 197 17.31 6.53 2.01
C GLU A 197 16.13 7.13 2.78
N VAL A 198 15.77 6.56 3.93
CA VAL A 198 14.71 7.09 4.80
C VAL A 198 15.29 8.28 5.57
N SER A 199 15.29 9.44 4.91
CA SER A 199 15.75 10.71 5.45
C SER A 199 14.96 11.89 4.89
N GLN A 200 15.11 13.06 5.51
CA GLN A 200 14.50 14.31 5.03
C GLN A 200 15.15 14.88 3.77
N VAL A 201 16.27 14.31 3.30
CA VAL A 201 17.06 14.88 2.18
C VAL A 201 16.86 14.15 0.85
N GLY A 202 16.06 13.08 0.83
CA GLY A 202 15.77 12.31 -0.38
C GLY A 202 16.71 11.13 -0.61
N PRO A 203 16.67 10.51 -1.81
CA PRO A 203 16.20 11.05 -3.09
C PRO A 203 14.69 10.96 -3.38
N PHE A 204 13.85 10.45 -2.46
CA PHE A 204 12.38 10.35 -2.59
C PHE A 204 11.82 9.54 -3.78
N ASP A 205 12.65 9.05 -4.69
CA ASP A 205 12.22 8.22 -5.83
C ASP A 205 11.57 6.89 -5.41
N ARG A 206 12.01 6.33 -4.28
CA ARG A 206 11.51 5.06 -3.70
C ARG A 206 10.59 5.28 -2.50
N TRP A 207 10.14 6.50 -2.31
CA TRP A 207 9.12 6.88 -1.33
C TRP A 207 7.74 6.84 -2.00
N PRO A 208 6.63 6.90 -1.23
CA PRO A 208 5.30 6.99 -1.81
C PRO A 208 5.20 8.07 -2.91
N SER A 209 5.85 9.23 -2.71
CA SER A 209 5.88 10.33 -3.70
C SER A 209 6.50 9.95 -5.04
N GLY A 210 7.58 9.17 -5.04
CA GLY A 210 8.22 8.69 -6.28
C GLY A 210 7.42 7.57 -6.95
N GLU A 211 6.61 6.86 -6.18
CA GLU A 211 5.74 5.78 -6.64
C GLU A 211 4.30 6.23 -6.96
N GLY A 212 4.07 7.53 -7.10
CA GLY A 212 2.82 8.08 -7.62
C GLY A 212 1.74 8.34 -6.56
N PHE A 213 2.11 8.40 -5.28
CA PHE A 213 1.23 8.85 -4.21
C PHE A 213 1.47 10.33 -3.92
N GLN A 214 0.45 11.16 -4.16
CA GLN A 214 0.52 12.61 -3.90
C GLN A 214 0.49 12.95 -2.41
N HIS A 215 -0.04 12.05 -1.58
CA HIS A 215 -0.12 12.22 -0.14
C HIS A 215 0.24 10.92 0.58
N ALA A 216 1.09 11.01 1.59
CA ALA A 216 1.51 9.88 2.40
C ALA A 216 1.54 10.23 3.89
N TYR A 217 0.97 9.36 4.71
CA TYR A 217 1.14 9.39 6.16
C TYR A 217 1.54 7.99 6.59
N THR A 218 2.84 7.75 6.61
CA THR A 218 3.42 6.40 6.60
C THR A 218 4.55 6.26 7.60
N PHE A 219 4.71 5.06 8.15
CA PHE A 219 6.00 4.67 8.72
C PHE A 219 6.77 3.87 7.68
N MET A 220 8.08 4.13 7.61
CA MET A 220 8.93 3.61 6.55
C MET A 220 9.66 2.31 6.95
N ALA A 221 9.69 2.01 8.25
CA ALA A 221 10.35 0.84 8.80
C ALA A 221 9.51 -0.45 8.68
N ALA A 222 10.14 -1.57 9.00
CA ALA A 222 9.52 -2.90 9.04
C ALA A 222 8.47 -3.02 10.14
N ASP A 223 8.68 -2.36 11.28
CA ASP A 223 7.77 -2.35 12.40
C ASP A 223 7.69 -0.96 13.03
N VAL A 224 6.69 -0.76 13.88
CA VAL A 224 6.47 0.51 14.54
C VAL A 224 5.78 0.32 15.89
N HIS A 225 6.15 1.15 16.87
CA HIS A 225 5.50 1.14 18.17
C HIS A 225 4.08 1.71 18.07
N GLN A 226 3.05 0.86 18.23
CA GLN A 226 1.65 1.25 17.98
C GLN A 226 1.11 2.40 18.86
N PHE A 227 1.68 2.66 20.04
CA PHE A 227 1.25 3.77 20.93
C PHE A 227 2.12 5.03 20.83
N VAL A 228 3.32 4.96 20.24
CA VAL A 228 4.23 6.09 20.06
C VAL A 228 4.93 5.94 18.70
N PRO A 229 4.14 5.97 17.61
CA PRO A 229 4.66 5.60 16.29
C PRO A 229 5.59 6.68 15.74
N VAL A 230 6.66 6.26 15.06
CA VAL A 230 7.52 7.16 14.28
C VAL A 230 6.95 7.22 12.86
N MET A 231 6.25 8.31 12.57
CA MET A 231 5.53 8.52 11.31
C MET A 231 6.20 9.62 10.47
N TRP A 232 5.96 9.54 9.17
CA TRP A 232 6.27 10.57 8.18
C TRP A 232 4.98 11.06 7.55
N ASN A 233 4.88 12.37 7.35
CA ASN A 233 3.84 13.03 6.61
C ASN A 233 4.49 13.65 5.37
N ASP A 234 4.26 12.98 4.24
CA ASP A 234 5.03 13.10 3.03
C ASP A 234 6.54 12.94 3.31
N HIS A 235 7.33 14.01 3.19
CA HIS A 235 8.78 14.01 3.43
C HIS A 235 9.18 14.57 4.80
N THR A 236 8.20 14.88 5.66
CA THR A 236 8.44 15.50 6.96
C THR A 236 8.19 14.49 8.08
N PRO A 237 9.14 14.29 9.01
CA PRO A 237 8.88 13.45 10.17
C PRO A 237 7.82 14.11 11.05
N GLU A 238 6.86 13.33 11.50
CA GLU A 238 5.83 13.84 12.40
C GLU A 238 6.39 14.09 13.79
N PRO A 239 5.93 15.14 14.48
CA PRO A 239 6.33 15.37 15.85
C PRO A 239 5.90 14.19 16.73
N TYR A 240 6.70 13.96 17.77
CA TYR A 240 6.37 12.97 18.78
C TYR A 240 4.96 13.22 19.34
N HIS A 241 4.14 12.18 19.33
CA HIS A 241 2.84 12.17 19.98
C HIS A 241 2.54 10.77 20.50
N LYS A 242 1.68 10.70 21.51
CA LYS A 242 1.16 9.44 22.03
C LYS A 242 -0.19 9.16 21.37
N SER A 243 -0.33 7.94 20.84
CA SER A 243 -1.56 7.43 20.23
C SER A 243 -2.31 6.51 21.19
N GLU A 244 -3.63 6.43 21.02
CA GLU A 244 -4.41 5.31 21.56
C GLU A 244 -3.99 4.00 20.89
N HIS A 245 -3.84 4.04 19.57
CA HIS A 245 -3.32 2.96 18.72
C HIS A 245 -3.14 3.49 17.29
N LEU A 246 -2.01 3.19 16.63
CA LEU A 246 -1.70 3.70 15.29
C LEU A 246 -2.82 3.45 14.27
N ASP A 247 -3.37 2.24 14.18
CA ASP A 247 -4.49 1.96 13.25
C ASP A 247 -5.72 2.86 13.44
N LYS A 248 -5.96 3.35 14.66
CA LYS A 248 -7.02 4.34 14.89
C LYS A 248 -6.65 5.67 14.25
N ASP A 249 -5.41 6.14 14.43
CA ASP A 249 -4.93 7.37 13.80
C ASP A 249 -4.97 7.28 12.27
N LEU A 250 -4.56 6.13 11.72
CA LEU A 250 -4.63 5.86 10.28
C LEU A 250 -6.09 5.88 9.77
N ALA A 251 -7.04 5.35 10.54
CA ALA A 251 -8.45 5.40 10.19
C ALA A 251 -9.01 6.83 10.24
N ASP A 252 -8.69 7.60 11.29
CA ASP A 252 -9.11 8.99 11.43
C ASP A 252 -8.53 9.85 10.28
N ARG A 253 -7.25 9.65 9.94
CA ARG A 253 -6.60 10.32 8.80
C ARG A 253 -7.23 9.94 7.45
N ALA A 254 -7.58 8.66 7.26
CA ALA A 254 -8.29 8.22 6.05
C ALA A 254 -9.65 8.93 5.91
N ILE A 255 -10.42 9.02 7.00
CA ILE A 255 -11.71 9.71 7.02
C ILE A 255 -11.54 11.19 6.71
N GLU A 256 -10.54 11.84 7.31
CA GLU A 256 -10.21 13.24 7.06
C GLU A 256 -9.91 13.49 5.57
N TRP A 257 -8.99 12.71 4.99
CA TRP A 257 -8.58 12.86 3.60
C TRP A 257 -9.72 12.58 2.61
N ILE A 258 -10.52 11.54 2.85
CA ILE A 258 -11.70 11.23 2.03
C ILE A 258 -12.73 12.36 2.12
N THR A 259 -12.97 12.88 3.33
CA THR A 259 -13.91 13.98 3.57
C THR A 259 -13.46 15.25 2.85
N GLY A 260 -12.19 15.63 2.98
CA GLY A 260 -11.60 16.77 2.27
C GLY A 260 -11.68 16.61 0.75
N HIS A 261 -11.27 15.45 0.24
CA HIS A 261 -11.33 15.14 -1.19
C HIS A 261 -12.75 15.29 -1.73
N LYS A 262 -13.74 14.67 -1.08
CA LYS A 262 -15.13 14.70 -1.57
C LYS A 262 -15.80 16.06 -1.39
N SER A 263 -15.34 16.87 -0.44
CA SER A 263 -15.83 18.24 -0.25
C SER A 263 -15.35 19.19 -1.35
N ILE A 264 -14.13 19.00 -1.85
CA ILE A 264 -13.53 19.89 -2.88
C ILE A 264 -13.77 19.35 -4.30
N LYS A 265 -13.56 18.06 -4.53
CA LYS A 265 -13.66 17.40 -5.84
C LYS A 265 -14.50 16.12 -5.76
N LYS A 266 -15.80 16.27 -5.48
CA LYS A 266 -16.77 15.17 -5.30
C LYS A 266 -16.68 14.04 -6.34
N ASP A 267 -16.56 14.42 -7.61
CA ASP A 267 -16.58 13.49 -8.74
C ASP A 267 -15.19 13.04 -9.20
N LEU A 268 -14.11 13.54 -8.60
CA LEU A 268 -12.77 13.02 -8.85
C LEU A 268 -12.62 11.69 -8.08
N PRO A 269 -12.14 10.62 -8.74
CA PRO A 269 -11.85 9.37 -8.05
C PRO A 269 -10.46 9.43 -7.39
N PHE A 270 -10.26 8.57 -6.41
CA PHE A 270 -8.99 8.42 -5.70
C PHE A 270 -8.60 6.96 -5.56
N MET A 271 -7.31 6.72 -5.38
CA MET A 271 -6.78 5.45 -4.88
C MET A 271 -6.24 5.65 -3.47
N MET A 272 -6.49 4.70 -2.58
CA MET A 272 -5.94 4.71 -1.23
C MET A 272 -5.34 3.35 -0.92
N LEU A 273 -4.06 3.35 -0.57
CA LEU A 273 -3.41 2.25 0.12
C LEU A 273 -3.52 2.50 1.62
N TRP A 274 -4.29 1.67 2.32
CA TRP A 274 -4.38 1.66 3.78
C TRP A 274 -3.67 0.41 4.30
N ALA A 275 -2.45 0.57 4.78
CA ALA A 275 -1.61 -0.51 5.27
C ALA A 275 -1.50 -0.47 6.79
N SER A 276 -2.10 -1.43 7.48
CA SER A 276 -2.11 -1.50 8.95
C SER A 276 -0.69 -1.53 9.53
N GLY A 277 -0.52 -0.94 10.71
CA GLY A 277 0.66 -1.16 11.54
C GLY A 277 0.50 -2.34 12.51
N SER A 278 -0.74 -2.79 12.74
CA SER A 278 -1.08 -3.83 13.70
C SER A 278 -0.79 -5.24 13.18
N MET A 279 -0.93 -6.23 14.07
CA MET A 279 -0.80 -7.68 13.82
C MET A 279 0.63 -8.15 13.48
N HIS A 280 1.50 -7.24 13.05
CA HIS A 280 2.95 -7.39 13.07
C HIS A 280 3.53 -7.08 14.48
N SER A 281 4.78 -7.46 14.73
CA SER A 281 5.49 -7.02 15.92
C SER A 281 5.68 -5.48 15.93
N PRO A 282 5.79 -4.85 17.11
CA PRO A 282 5.52 -5.38 18.45
C PRO A 282 4.02 -5.63 18.68
N HIS A 283 3.68 -6.67 19.45
CA HIS A 283 2.30 -7.08 19.74
C HIS A 283 1.62 -6.18 20.76
N HIS A 284 1.36 -4.94 20.37
CA HIS A 284 0.62 -3.96 21.15
C HIS A 284 -0.85 -4.00 20.76
N ALA A 285 -1.71 -4.14 21.77
CA ALA A 285 -3.15 -4.04 21.60
C ALA A 285 -3.72 -3.18 22.74
N PRO A 286 -4.76 -2.36 22.51
CA PRO A 286 -5.42 -1.63 23.59
C PRO A 286 -6.05 -2.60 24.59
N ASP A 287 -6.10 -2.21 25.88
CA ASP A 287 -6.69 -3.04 26.95
C ASP A 287 -8.14 -3.45 26.62
N SER A 288 -8.91 -2.57 25.97
CA SER A 288 -10.27 -2.85 25.52
C SER A 288 -10.36 -4.06 24.59
N HIS A 289 -9.35 -4.28 23.75
CA HIS A 289 -9.28 -5.42 22.84
C HIS A 289 -8.75 -6.67 23.54
N ILE A 290 -7.75 -6.53 24.40
CA ILE A 290 -7.20 -7.65 25.19
C ILE A 290 -8.30 -8.25 26.07
N ASN A 291 -9.00 -7.41 26.83
CA ASN A 291 -10.04 -7.82 27.78
C ASN A 291 -11.21 -8.54 27.11
N LYS A 292 -11.52 -8.21 25.85
CA LYS A 292 -12.58 -8.87 25.06
C LYS A 292 -12.29 -10.36 24.81
N TYR A 293 -11.01 -10.74 24.76
CA TYR A 293 -10.56 -12.08 24.45
C TYR A 293 -9.94 -12.82 25.64
N ALA A 294 -9.94 -12.23 26.84
CA ALA A 294 -9.51 -12.90 28.06
C ALA A 294 -10.24 -14.24 28.24
N GLY A 295 -9.48 -15.33 28.42
CA GLY A 295 -9.99 -16.68 28.57
C GLY A 295 -10.52 -17.36 27.30
N LYS A 296 -10.64 -16.65 26.16
CA LYS A 296 -11.25 -17.19 24.93
C LYS A 296 -10.35 -18.15 24.16
N PHE A 297 -9.05 -18.11 24.43
CA PHE A 297 -8.04 -18.94 23.77
C PHE A 297 -7.29 -19.87 24.75
N ASP A 298 -7.77 -20.00 25.99
CA ASP A 298 -7.17 -20.85 27.04
C ASP A 298 -7.19 -22.34 26.66
N MET A 299 -8.04 -22.73 25.69
CA MET A 299 -8.04 -24.09 25.14
C MET A 299 -6.72 -24.46 24.41
N GLY A 300 -5.88 -23.48 24.11
CA GLY A 300 -4.62 -23.66 23.39
C GLY A 300 -4.80 -23.82 21.87
N TRP A 301 -3.67 -23.79 21.17
CA TRP A 301 -3.61 -23.84 19.70
C TRP A 301 -4.22 -25.11 19.11
N ASP A 302 -4.02 -26.28 19.74
CA ASP A 302 -4.49 -27.56 19.19
C ASP A 302 -6.01 -27.63 19.11
N LYS A 303 -6.71 -27.15 20.15
CA LYS A 303 -8.17 -27.05 20.12
C LYS A 303 -8.67 -25.91 19.26
N ALA A 304 -7.93 -24.80 19.18
CA ALA A 304 -8.27 -23.71 18.28
C ALA A 304 -8.25 -24.16 16.80
N ARG A 305 -7.23 -24.90 16.37
CA ARG A 305 -7.13 -25.38 14.98
C ARG A 305 -8.20 -26.41 14.62
N GLU A 306 -8.62 -27.26 15.56
CA GLU A 306 -9.77 -28.16 15.38
C GLU A 306 -11.04 -27.34 15.08
N GLN A 307 -11.34 -26.35 15.93
CA GLN A 307 -12.52 -25.49 15.77
C GLN A 307 -12.47 -24.67 14.47
N ILE A 308 -11.29 -24.17 14.09
CA ILE A 308 -11.07 -23.45 12.84
C ILE A 308 -11.38 -24.35 11.63
N LEU A 309 -10.85 -25.58 11.60
CA LEU A 309 -11.10 -26.48 10.48
C LEU A 309 -12.59 -26.83 10.36
N GLU A 310 -13.26 -27.11 11.48
CA GLU A 310 -14.71 -27.33 11.48
C GLU A 310 -15.46 -26.14 10.88
N ASN A 311 -15.06 -24.90 11.22
CA ASN A 311 -15.66 -23.70 10.65
C ASN A 311 -15.38 -23.58 9.15
N GLN A 312 -14.15 -23.87 8.71
CA GLN A 312 -13.77 -23.83 7.31
C GLN A 312 -14.54 -24.85 6.47
N ILE A 313 -14.77 -26.05 6.99
CA ILE A 313 -15.61 -27.07 6.34
C ILE A 313 -17.06 -26.58 6.24
N LYS A 314 -17.64 -26.05 7.34
CA LYS A 314 -19.00 -25.48 7.33
C LYS A 314 -19.16 -24.33 6.34
N LEU A 315 -18.11 -23.53 6.12
CA LEU A 315 -18.09 -22.41 5.18
C LEU A 315 -17.78 -22.84 3.73
N GLY A 316 -17.49 -24.12 3.47
CA GLY A 316 -17.09 -24.61 2.15
C GLY A 316 -15.70 -24.14 1.69
N ILE A 317 -14.86 -23.68 2.62
CA ILE A 317 -13.50 -23.21 2.35
C ILE A 317 -12.54 -24.41 2.24
N ALA A 318 -12.73 -25.39 3.11
CA ALA A 318 -12.01 -26.66 3.11
C ALA A 318 -12.96 -27.80 2.69
N PRO A 319 -12.48 -28.80 1.91
CA PRO A 319 -13.23 -30.02 1.62
C PRO A 319 -13.67 -30.79 2.88
N GLU A 320 -14.79 -31.50 2.84
CA GLU A 320 -15.37 -32.20 4.00
C GLU A 320 -14.43 -33.24 4.64
N ASN A 321 -13.58 -33.87 3.85
CA ASN A 321 -12.62 -34.88 4.27
C ASN A 321 -11.24 -34.32 4.61
N THR A 322 -11.12 -32.99 4.75
CA THR A 322 -9.85 -32.35 5.14
C THR A 322 -9.48 -32.80 6.55
N ILE A 323 -8.24 -33.25 6.72
CA ILE A 323 -7.68 -33.61 8.02
C ILE A 323 -6.62 -32.59 8.43
N LEU A 324 -6.54 -32.30 9.72
CA LEU A 324 -5.46 -31.47 10.25
C LEU A 324 -4.13 -32.17 10.08
N SER A 325 -3.10 -31.42 9.68
CA SER A 325 -1.72 -31.90 9.72
C SER A 325 -1.31 -32.28 11.15
N GLU A 326 -0.47 -33.30 11.28
CA GLU A 326 0.10 -33.68 12.57
C GLU A 326 0.85 -32.51 13.21
N ARG A 327 0.84 -32.46 14.54
CA ARG A 327 1.61 -31.47 15.28
C ARG A 327 3.09 -31.83 15.13
N ILE A 328 3.90 -30.87 14.67
CA ILE A 328 5.34 -31.04 14.65
C ILE A 328 5.84 -31.05 16.11
N GLU A 329 6.39 -32.17 16.57
CA GLU A 329 6.83 -32.35 17.98
C GLU A 329 8.15 -31.65 18.32
N SER A 330 8.87 -31.13 17.34
CA SER A 330 10.16 -30.48 17.59
C SER A 330 9.98 -29.11 18.25
N ASN A 331 10.90 -28.73 19.13
CA ASN A 331 11.05 -27.36 19.68
C ASN A 331 11.35 -26.29 18.61
N ILE A 332 11.11 -26.61 17.34
CA ILE A 332 11.29 -25.74 16.19
C ILE A 332 9.90 -25.22 15.84
N CYS A 333 9.54 -24.11 16.48
CA CYS A 333 8.32 -23.40 16.19
C CYS A 333 8.51 -22.62 14.87
N PHE A 334 8.20 -23.23 13.73
CA PHE A 334 7.91 -22.48 12.51
C PHE A 334 6.40 -22.28 12.45
N VAL A 335 5.92 -21.17 12.99
CA VAL A 335 4.63 -20.64 12.54
C VAL A 335 4.92 -20.04 11.18
N VAL A 336 4.57 -20.76 10.10
CA VAL A 336 4.45 -20.16 8.77
C VAL A 336 3.14 -19.40 8.77
N GLY A 337 3.14 -18.25 9.46
CA GLY A 337 2.16 -17.20 9.24
C GLY A 337 2.53 -16.51 7.95
N ALA A 338 1.54 -16.14 7.15
CA ALA A 338 1.80 -15.36 5.96
C ALA A 338 2.51 -14.05 6.37
N ASN A 339 3.74 -13.87 5.89
CA ASN A 339 4.67 -12.77 6.17
C ASN A 339 5.40 -12.70 7.51
N SER A 340 5.29 -13.69 8.41
CA SER A 340 6.08 -13.68 9.66
C SER A 340 6.49 -15.05 10.17
N ALA A 341 7.78 -15.16 10.49
CA ALA A 341 8.31 -16.14 11.41
C ALA A 341 8.42 -15.47 12.79
N ILE A 342 7.38 -15.59 13.63
CA ILE A 342 7.47 -15.19 15.04
C ILE A 342 7.96 -16.39 15.84
N LEU A 343 9.17 -16.30 16.36
CA LEU A 343 9.78 -17.33 17.20
C LEU A 343 9.35 -17.11 18.67
N PHE A 344 8.20 -17.66 19.07
CA PHE A 344 7.86 -17.75 20.50
C PHE A 344 8.47 -19.03 21.09
N CYS A 345 9.60 -18.89 21.77
CA CYS A 345 10.16 -19.95 22.61
C CYS A 345 9.36 -19.99 23.92
N PRO A 346 8.79 -21.12 24.34
CA PRO A 346 8.11 -21.19 25.63
C PRO A 346 9.11 -20.83 26.75
N PRO A 347 8.70 -20.09 27.79
CA PRO A 347 9.55 -19.90 28.97
C PRO A 347 9.93 -21.29 29.48
N ARG A 348 11.23 -21.54 29.65
CA ARG A 348 11.71 -22.69 30.40
C ARG A 348 11.01 -22.64 31.75
N GLY A 349 10.15 -23.62 32.03
CA GLY A 349 9.71 -23.87 33.39
C GLY A 349 10.94 -24.09 34.28
N PRO A 350 10.87 -23.69 35.56
CA PRO A 350 11.97 -23.94 36.48
C PRO A 350 12.21 -25.46 36.57
N LYS A 351 13.47 -25.88 36.39
CA LYS A 351 13.93 -27.20 36.81
C LYS A 351 14.17 -27.19 38.31
#